data_AF-A0A9P7JMR3-F1
#
_entry.id   AF-A0A9P7JMR3-F1
#
_cell.length_a   1.000
_cell.length_b   1.000
_cell.length_c   1.000
_cell.angle_alpha   90.00
_cell.angle_beta   90.00
_cell.angle_gamma   90.00
#
_symmetry.space_group_name_H-M   'P 1'
#
loop_
_entity.id
_entity.type
_entity.pdbx_description
1 polymer ?
#
loop_
_entity_poly.entity_id
_entity_poly.type
_entity_poly.pdbx_seq_one_letter_code
_entity_poly.pdbx_strand_id
1 'polypeptide(L)'
;LQSALPHGATLLGTILSLDKTCITSLSGDHVAHPLLISLANIHMDTRLKSSSNAFLLTALLPVVKFIHKNKRMRGVLQDRLIHHCLDIVLEPL
;
A
#
# COMPACT_ATOMS: atom_id res chain seq x y z
N LEU A 1 5.31 9.16 -22.38
CA LEU A 1 5.54 9.58 -20.98
C LEU A 1 6.98 10.05 -20.78
N GLN A 2 7.99 9.18 -20.89
CA GLN A 2 9.40 9.60 -20.77
C GLN A 2 9.79 10.74 -21.74
N SER A 3 9.29 10.70 -22.98
CA SER A 3 9.53 11.74 -23.99
C SER A 3 8.92 13.11 -23.66
N ALA A 4 8.01 13.17 -22.70
CA ALA A 4 7.36 14.42 -22.26
C ALA A 4 8.07 15.05 -21.03
N LEU A 5 9.08 14.36 -20.47
CA LEU A 5 9.84 14.85 -19.33
C LEU A 5 11.00 15.77 -19.78
N PRO A 6 11.44 16.70 -18.92
CA PRO A 6 12.61 17.54 -19.20
C PRO A 6 13.87 16.72 -19.49
N HIS A 7 14.81 17.31 -20.23
CA HIS A 7 16.10 16.68 -20.48
C HIS A 7 16.82 16.38 -19.15
N GLY A 8 17.35 15.17 -19.02
CA GLY A 8 17.99 14.69 -17.79
C GLY A 8 17.03 14.07 -16.75
N ALA A 9 15.71 14.11 -16.96
CA ALA A 9 14.75 13.43 -16.08
C ALA A 9 14.55 11.96 -16.46
N THR A 10 14.38 11.10 -15.46
CA THR A 10 14.12 9.65 -15.64
C THR A 10 12.76 9.31 -15.05
N LEU A 11 11.89 8.72 -15.87
CA LEU A 11 10.64 8.12 -15.43
C LEU A 11 10.95 6.84 -14.65
N LEU A 12 10.46 6.78 -13.41
CA LEU A 12 10.58 5.60 -12.56
C LEU A 12 9.20 5.03 -12.26
N GLY A 13 9.10 3.71 -12.35
CA GLY A 13 7.93 3.00 -11.84
C GLY A 13 7.96 2.92 -10.32
N THR A 14 6.79 2.89 -9.71
CA THR A 14 6.61 2.58 -8.29
C THR A 14 5.96 1.21 -8.13
N ILE A 15 6.26 0.53 -7.03
CA ILE A 15 5.63 -0.72 -6.63
C ILE A 15 4.90 -0.47 -5.32
N LEU A 16 3.62 -0.79 -5.28
CA LEU A 16 2.80 -0.74 -4.07
C LEU A 16 2.65 -2.15 -3.50
N SER A 17 2.75 -2.27 -2.18
CA SER A 17 2.48 -3.50 -1.44
C SER A 17 1.48 -3.20 -0.33
N LEU A 18 0.41 -3.98 -0.27
CA LEU A 18 -0.61 -3.89 0.75
C LEU A 18 -0.81 -5.29 1.35
N ASP A 19 -0.36 -5.49 2.58
CA ASP A 19 -0.60 -6.72 3.32
C ASP A 19 -1.23 -6.39 4.67
N LYS A 20 -1.97 -7.33 5.26
CA LYS A 20 -2.57 -7.16 6.58
C LYS A 20 -1.51 -7.47 7.65
N THR A 21 -1.15 -6.48 8.48
CA THR A 21 -0.17 -6.68 9.54
C THR A 21 -0.73 -6.30 10.91
N CYS A 22 -0.40 -7.10 11.93
CA CYS A 22 -0.66 -6.73 13.32
C CYS A 22 0.35 -5.68 13.76
N ILE A 23 -0.11 -4.49 14.17
CA ILE A 23 0.73 -3.39 14.63
C ILE A 23 1.20 -3.62 16.08
N THR A 24 0.37 -4.24 16.93
CA THR A 24 0.70 -4.53 18.33
C THR A 24 0.33 -5.96 18.70
N SER A 25 1.29 -6.73 19.22
CA SER A 25 1.09 -8.13 19.62
C SER A 25 0.76 -8.33 21.10
N LEU A 26 1.00 -7.33 21.97
CA LEU A 26 0.91 -7.51 23.43
C LEU A 26 -0.25 -6.80 24.13
N SER A 27 -0.79 -5.67 23.64
CA SER A 27 -1.78 -4.91 24.46
C SER A 27 -2.82 -4.08 23.69
N GLY A 28 -2.98 -4.26 22.38
CA GLY A 28 -3.97 -3.46 21.61
C GLY A 28 -4.70 -4.17 20.49
N ASP A 29 -4.24 -5.35 20.06
CA ASP A 29 -4.80 -6.11 18.93
C ASP A 29 -5.13 -5.21 17.72
N HIS A 30 -4.31 -4.18 17.53
CA HIS A 30 -4.49 -3.19 16.48
C HIS A 30 -3.93 -3.79 15.20
N VAL A 31 -4.84 -4.07 14.27
CA VAL A 31 -4.48 -4.54 12.95
C VAL A 31 -4.64 -3.38 11.99
N ALA A 32 -3.68 -3.22 11.08
CA ALA A 32 -3.83 -2.33 9.94
C ALA A 32 -3.42 -3.05 8.66
N HIS A 33 -3.75 -2.42 7.54
CA HIS A 33 -3.16 -2.76 6.26
C HIS A 33 -2.14 -1.66 5.91
N PRO A 34 -0.84 -1.80 6.23
CA PRO A 34 0.18 -0.86 5.77
C PRO A 34 0.26 -0.87 4.25
N LEU A 35 0.14 0.32 3.65
CA LEU A 35 0.51 0.56 2.27
C LEU A 35 1.98 0.93 2.22
N LEU A 36 2.78 0.07 1.61
CA LEU A 36 4.20 0.29 1.38
C LEU A 36 4.44 0.68 -0.08
N ILE A 37 5.40 1.59 -0.31
CA ILE A 37 5.86 2.00 -1.64
C ILE A 37 7.35 1.71 -1.82
N SER A 38 7.73 1.28 -3.02
CA SER A 38 9.11 1.07 -3.44
C SER A 38 9.31 1.54 -4.89
N LEU A 39 10.56 1.67 -5.31
CA LEU A 39 10.90 1.97 -6.70
C LEU A 39 11.08 0.67 -7.50
N ALA A 40 10.54 0.65 -8.71
CA ALA A 40 10.59 -0.50 -9.60
C ALA A 40 11.99 -0.78 -10.15
N ASN A 41 12.91 0.20 -10.12
CA ASN A 41 14.29 0.06 -10.59
C ASN A 41 15.23 -0.61 -9.58
N ILE A 42 14.77 -0.89 -8.36
CA ILE A 42 15.57 -1.63 -7.37
C ILE A 42 15.52 -3.12 -7.75
N HIS A 43 16.67 -3.81 -7.75
CA HIS A 43 16.70 -5.25 -8.03
C HIS A 43 15.91 -6.03 -6.97
N MET A 44 15.20 -7.10 -7.37
CA MET A 44 14.33 -7.85 -6.46
C MET A 44 15.07 -8.36 -5.22
N ASP A 45 16.25 -8.94 -5.42
CA ASP A 45 17.08 -9.46 -4.33
C ASP A 45 17.54 -8.38 -3.35
N THR A 46 17.72 -7.15 -3.82
CA THR A 46 18.03 -6.01 -2.95
C THR A 46 16.77 -5.56 -2.23
N ARG A 47 15.65 -5.43 -2.94
CA ARG A 47 14.38 -4.94 -2.38
C ARG A 47 13.81 -5.83 -1.28
N LEU A 48 13.99 -7.15 -1.40
CA LEU A 48 13.48 -8.11 -0.41
C LEU A 48 14.37 -8.26 0.83
N LYS A 49 15.61 -7.74 0.82
CA LYS A 49 16.45 -7.72 2.01
C LYS A 49 15.90 -6.71 3.01
N SER A 50 15.56 -7.16 4.21
CA SER A 50 15.10 -6.29 5.30
C SER A 50 16.11 -5.18 5.64
N SER A 51 17.41 -5.45 5.51
CA SER A 51 18.47 -4.48 5.74
C SER A 51 18.57 -3.37 4.69
N SER A 52 17.92 -3.53 3.52
CA SER A 52 17.96 -2.54 2.44
C SER A 52 17.04 -1.35 2.67
N ASN A 53 16.04 -1.50 3.55
CA ASN A 53 14.96 -0.52 3.76
C ASN A 53 14.35 -0.02 2.43
N ALA A 54 14.22 -0.91 1.43
CA ALA A 54 13.78 -0.56 0.08
C ALA A 54 12.27 -0.29 -0.05
N PHE A 55 11.50 -0.48 1.03
CA PHE A 55 10.09 -0.12 1.12
C PHE A 55 9.90 0.97 2.16
N LEU A 56 9.10 1.97 1.83
CA LEU A 56 8.66 3.03 2.74
C LEU A 56 7.18 2.86 3.07
N LEU A 57 6.80 3.10 4.32
CA LEU A 57 5.39 3.17 4.72
C LEU A 57 4.75 4.48 4.22
N THR A 58 3.74 4.36 3.36
CA THR A 58 2.99 5.50 2.80
C THR A 58 1.75 5.82 3.64
N ALA A 59 0.99 4.81 4.04
CA ALA A 59 -0.22 4.98 4.85
C ALA A 59 -0.58 3.71 5.63
N LEU A 60 -1.39 3.87 6.68
CA LEU A 60 -2.05 2.77 7.38
C LEU A 60 -3.54 2.80 7.03
N LEU A 61 -4.02 1.77 6.33
CA LEU A 61 -5.40 1.73 5.86
C LEU A 61 -6.36 1.20 6.93
N PRO A 62 -7.61 1.67 6.87
CA PRO A 62 -8.83 1.08 7.39
C PRO A 62 -8.85 -0.39 7.78
N VAL A 63 -9.01 -0.79 9.04
CA VAL A 63 -9.57 -2.13 9.33
C VAL A 63 -10.99 -1.98 9.86
N VAL A 64 -11.95 -2.09 8.95
CA VAL A 64 -13.38 -1.86 9.25
C VAL A 64 -14.14 -3.18 9.27
N LYS A 65 -15.00 -3.36 10.28
CA LYS A 65 -15.96 -4.47 10.35
C LYS A 65 -17.32 -3.98 9.84
N PHE A 66 -17.66 -4.33 8.59
CA PHE A 66 -18.95 -3.97 8.02
C PHE A 66 -20.10 -4.77 8.64
N ILE A 67 -21.14 -4.06 9.08
CA ILE A 67 -22.37 -4.65 9.62
C ILE A 67 -23.35 -4.88 8.47
N HIS A 68 -23.15 -5.98 7.73
CA HIS A 68 -24.07 -6.41 6.69
C HIS A 68 -24.41 -7.89 6.87
N LYS A 69 -25.71 -8.22 6.78
CA LYS A 69 -26.23 -9.60 6.89
C LYS A 69 -25.55 -10.58 5.93
N ASN A 70 -25.23 -10.15 4.70
CA ASN A 70 -24.61 -11.00 3.68
C ASN A 70 -23.07 -10.94 3.79
N LYS A 71 -22.42 -12.10 3.96
CA LYS A 71 -20.95 -12.21 4.03
C LYS A 71 -20.25 -11.72 2.76
N ARG A 72 -20.81 -12.01 1.58
CA ARG A 72 -20.25 -11.57 0.30
C ARG A 72 -20.24 -10.04 0.19
N MET A 73 -21.31 -9.40 0.65
CA MET A 73 -21.41 -7.93 0.64
C MET A 73 -20.39 -7.26 1.55
N ARG A 74 -20.05 -7.89 2.69
CA ARG A 74 -18.97 -7.37 3.56
C ARG A 74 -17.62 -7.36 2.86
N GLY A 75 -17.30 -8.39 2.06
CA GLY A 75 -16.08 -8.42 1.24
C GLY A 75 -16.07 -7.31 0.20
N VAL A 76 -17.16 -7.14 -0.56
CA VAL A 76 -17.28 -6.07 -1.57
C VAL A 76 -17.13 -4.67 -0.96
N LEU A 77 -17.71 -4.43 0.22
CA LEU A 77 -17.57 -3.16 0.93
C LEU A 77 -16.13 -2.92 1.41
N GLN A 78 -15.45 -3.98 1.85
CA GLN A 78 -14.04 -3.92 2.23
C GLN A 78 -13.15 -3.57 1.03
N ASP A 79 -13.34 -4.23 -0.10
CA ASP A 79 -12.57 -3.95 -1.32
C ASP A 79 -12.80 -2.51 -1.80
N ARG A 80 -14.05 -2.04 -1.80
CA ARG A 80 -14.39 -0.65 -2.14
C ARG A 80 -13.73 0.36 -1.22
N LEU A 81 -13.72 0.11 0.09
CA LEU A 81 -13.05 0.98 1.05
C LEU A 81 -11.55 1.04 0.77
N ILE A 82 -10.91 -0.10 0.51
CA ILE A 82 -9.49 -0.16 0.18
C ILE A 82 -9.20 0.67 -1.09
N HIS A 83 -9.97 0.47 -2.17
CA HIS A 83 -9.80 1.25 -3.39
C HIS A 83 -9.98 2.76 -3.15
N HIS A 84 -10.99 3.15 -2.40
CA HIS A 84 -11.20 4.57 -2.07
C HIS A 84 -10.04 5.16 -1.25
N CYS A 85 -9.48 4.39 -0.31
CA CYS A 85 -8.28 4.82 0.40
C CYS A 85 -7.08 4.97 -0.54
N LEU A 86 -6.92 4.07 -1.53
CA LEU A 86 -5.85 4.19 -2.52
C LEU A 86 -6.02 5.44 -3.39
N ASP A 87 -7.25 5.77 -3.81
CA ASP A 87 -7.52 7.00 -4.58
C ASP A 87 -7.06 8.25 -3.81
N ILE A 88 -7.29 8.30 -2.50
CA ILE A 88 -6.88 9.42 -1.63
C ILE A 88 -5.35 9.44 -1.44
N VAL A 89 -4.75 8.29 -1.11
CA VAL A 89 -3.32 8.23 -0.77
C VAL A 89 -2.44 8.44 -2.00
N LEU A 90 -2.89 8.01 -3.18
CA LEU A 90 -2.14 8.07 -4.42
C LEU A 90 -2.46 9.31 -5.27
N GLU A 91 -3.39 10.18 -4.85
CA GLU A 91 -3.71 11.45 -5.54
C GLU A 91 -2.47 12.27 -5.97
N PRO A 92 -1.38 12.35 -5.17
CA PRO A 92 -0.20 13.14 -5.54
C PRO A 92 0.71 12.51 -6.62
N LEU A 93 0.46 11.26 -7.03
CA LEU A 93 1.29 10.53 -8.01
C LEU A 93 0.75 10.69 -9.44
#